data_AF-A0A1D6KY32-F1
#
_entry.id   AF-A0A1D6KY32-F1
#
_cell.length_a   1.000
_cell.length_b   1.000
_cell.length_c   1.000
_cell.angle_alpha   90.00
_cell.angle_beta   90.00
_cell.angle_gamma   90.00
#
_symmetry.space_group_name_H-M   'P 1'
#
loop_
_entity.id
_entity.type
_entity.pdbx_description
1 polymer ?
#
loop_
_entity_poly.entity_id
_entity_poly.type
_entity_poly.pdbx_seq_one_letter_code
_entity_poly.pdbx_strand_id
1 'polypeptide(L)'
;MVLWVFGYGSLIWNLGFDFDDKILGFIKGYNRTFNLACIDHRGTTEHPARTCTLETDGEATTRPYAMVQAYKEKVYPKNKVCLVHANPHLLPLLPSQVNKMEL
;
A
#
# COMPACT_ATOMS: atom_id res chain seq x y z
N MET A 1 -3.93 14.61 -15.88
CA MET A 1 -4.42 14.17 -14.55
C MET A 1 -3.77 12.84 -14.23
N VAL A 2 -3.21 12.67 -13.04
CA VAL A 2 -2.15 11.68 -12.74
C VAL A 2 -2.62 10.71 -11.64
N LEU A 3 -2.38 9.41 -11.81
CA LEU A 3 -2.60 8.38 -10.77
C LEU A 3 -1.28 8.09 -10.04
N TRP A 4 -1.33 8.08 -8.72
CA TRP A 4 -0.23 7.61 -7.87
C TRP A 4 -0.62 6.31 -7.15
N VAL A 5 0.25 5.32 -7.28
CA VAL A 5 0.16 4.01 -6.62
C VAL A 5 1.17 3.96 -5.49
N PHE A 6 0.72 3.60 -4.30
CA PHE A 6 1.58 3.52 -3.12
C PHE A 6 1.86 2.07 -2.76
N GLY A 7 3.12 1.67 -2.89
CA GLY A 7 3.64 0.37 -2.50
C GLY A 7 4.21 0.40 -1.08
N TYR A 8 3.71 -0.46 -0.21
CA TYR A 8 4.20 -0.65 1.16
C TYR A 8 4.72 -2.07 1.44
N GLY A 9 4.59 -2.98 0.48
CA GLY A 9 5.01 -4.38 0.55
C GLY A 9 5.73 -4.82 -0.72
N SER A 10 5.28 -5.91 -1.35
CA SER A 10 5.91 -6.48 -2.56
C SER A 10 6.08 -5.50 -3.72
N LEU A 11 5.21 -4.50 -3.84
CA LEU A 11 5.31 -3.44 -4.84
C LEU A 11 6.54 -2.54 -4.70
N ILE A 12 7.27 -2.61 -3.59
CA ILE A 12 8.56 -1.93 -3.47
C ILE A 12 9.60 -2.56 -4.43
N TRP A 13 9.49 -3.86 -4.73
CA TRP A 13 10.46 -4.58 -5.56
C TRP A 13 9.86 -5.29 -6.79
N ASN A 14 8.55 -5.56 -6.82
CA ASN A 14 7.86 -6.26 -7.91
C ASN A 14 6.52 -5.57 -8.21
N LEU A 15 6.56 -4.62 -9.15
CA LEU A 15 5.44 -3.72 -9.44
C LEU A 15 4.38 -4.33 -10.35
N GLY A 16 4.78 -5.06 -11.39
CA GLY A 16 3.85 -5.62 -12.38
C GLY A 16 3.17 -4.57 -13.28
N PHE A 17 3.58 -3.29 -13.24
CA PHE A 17 3.09 -2.22 -14.11
C PHE A 17 4.19 -1.19 -14.41
N ASP A 18 4.01 -0.44 -15.51
CA ASP A 18 4.91 0.64 -15.89
C ASP A 18 4.58 1.96 -15.19
N PHE A 19 5.61 2.67 -14.75
CA PHE A 19 5.49 3.98 -14.10
C PHE A 19 6.38 5.03 -14.79
N ASP A 20 6.01 6.30 -14.65
CA ASP A 20 6.78 7.46 -15.12
C ASP A 20 7.76 7.97 -14.07
N ASP A 21 7.37 7.92 -12.80
CA ASP A 21 8.09 8.53 -11.69
C ASP A 21 7.91 7.74 -10.41
N LYS A 22 8.88 7.83 -9.48
CA LYS A 22 8.81 7.21 -8.16
C LYS A 22 9.37 8.12 -7.07
N ILE A 23 8.65 8.21 -5.96
CA ILE A 23 9.02 9.05 -4.80
C ILE A 23 8.90 8.25 -3.52
N LEU A 24 9.92 8.29 -2.67
CA LEU A 24 9.89 7.69 -1.34
C LEU A 24 9.17 8.64 -0.39
N GLY A 25 8.20 8.15 0.38
CA GLY A 25 7.45 8.98 1.32
C GLY A 25 6.93 8.17 2.52
N PHE A 26 6.02 8.76 3.27
CA PHE A 26 5.41 8.13 4.42
C PHE A 26 3.91 8.44 4.54
N ILE A 27 3.18 7.55 5.20
CA ILE A 27 1.75 7.71 5.48
C ILE A 27 1.55 7.83 6.98
N LYS A 28 0.92 8.94 7.38
CA LYS A 28 0.55 9.24 8.77
C LYS A 28 -0.63 8.40 9.23
N GLY A 29 -0.60 7.98 10.48
CA GLY A 29 -1.71 7.27 11.11
C GLY A 29 -1.81 5.80 10.71
N TYR A 30 -0.73 5.25 10.14
CA TYR A 30 -0.65 3.86 9.72
C TYR A 30 0.62 3.20 10.21
N ASN A 31 0.48 1.95 10.66
CA ASN A 31 1.58 1.05 10.95
C ASN A 31 1.68 -0.01 9.86
N ARG A 32 2.91 -0.35 9.49
CA ARG A 32 3.19 -1.46 8.59
C ARG A 32 3.37 -2.73 9.41
N THR A 33 2.42 -3.66 9.31
CA THR A 33 2.41 -4.90 10.10
C THR A 33 2.38 -6.12 9.19
N PHE A 34 2.84 -7.27 9.68
CA PHE A 34 2.74 -8.56 9.00
C PHE A 34 1.58 -9.37 9.59
N ASN A 35 0.40 -8.77 9.65
CA ASN A 35 -0.76 -9.36 10.31
C ASN A 35 -1.80 -9.91 9.33
N LEU A 36 -1.68 -9.66 8.02
CA LEU A 36 -2.66 -10.20 7.09
C LEU A 36 -2.33 -11.65 6.72
N ALA A 37 -3.33 -12.54 6.83
CA ALA A 37 -3.19 -13.92 6.39
C ALA A 37 -3.12 -14.00 4.86
N CYS A 38 -2.20 -14.84 4.35
CA CYS A 38 -2.01 -15.11 2.94
C CYS A 38 -1.95 -16.63 2.73
N ILE A 39 -2.86 -17.13 1.90
CA ILE A 39 -3.03 -18.56 1.61
C ILE A 39 -2.77 -18.92 0.14
N ASP A 40 -2.52 -17.91 -0.70
CA ASP A 40 -2.46 -18.00 -2.16
C ASP A 40 -1.04 -17.78 -2.71
N HIS A 41 -0.23 -16.94 -2.07
CA HIS A 41 1.11 -16.58 -2.55
C HIS A 41 2.24 -17.10 -1.66
N ARG A 42 2.19 -16.78 -0.37
CA ARG A 42 3.27 -17.07 0.59
C ARG A 42 2.93 -18.21 1.56
N GLY A 43 1.68 -18.65 1.56
CA GLY A 43 1.18 -19.72 2.41
C GLY A 43 0.26 -20.65 1.64
N THR A 44 -0.37 -21.55 2.37
CA THR A 44 -1.37 -22.51 1.89
C THR A 44 -2.61 -22.42 2.78
N THR A 45 -3.71 -23.05 2.38
CA THR A 45 -4.92 -23.13 3.21
C THR A 45 -4.63 -23.80 4.56
N GLU A 46 -3.78 -24.82 4.56
CA GLU A 46 -3.40 -25.60 5.74
C GLU A 46 -2.36 -24.86 6.59
N HIS A 47 -1.47 -24.09 5.95
CA HIS A 47 -0.41 -23.31 6.60
C HIS A 47 -0.42 -21.86 6.09
N PRO A 48 -1.31 -21.01 6.62
CA PRO A 48 -1.40 -19.62 6.20
C PRO A 48 -0.13 -18.87 6.58
N ALA A 49 0.44 -18.15 5.63
CA ALA A 49 1.53 -17.24 5.88
C ALA A 49 1.00 -15.87 6.30
N ARG A 50 1.91 -15.02 6.76
CA ARG A 50 1.62 -13.61 7.05
C ARG A 50 2.24 -12.72 6.00
N THR A 51 1.45 -11.77 5.49
CA THR A 51 1.89 -10.75 4.55
C THR A 51 1.72 -9.35 5.13
N CYS A 52 2.43 -8.42 4.50
CA CYS A 52 2.49 -7.03 4.92
C CYS A 52 1.16 -6.32 4.64
N THR A 53 0.62 -5.62 5.64
CA THR A 53 -0.57 -4.79 5.55
C THR A 53 -0.33 -3.43 6.24
N LEU A 54 -1.26 -2.49 6.05
CA LEU A 54 -1.30 -1.23 6.77
C LEU A 54 -2.49 -1.25 7.74
N GLU A 55 -2.20 -1.11 9.02
CA GLU A 55 -3.21 -1.06 10.08
C GLU A 55 -3.25 0.36 10.66
N THR A 56 -4.47 0.88 10.84
CA THR A 56 -4.67 2.13 11.58
C THR A 56 -4.55 1.83 13.05
N ASP A 57 -3.62 2.48 13.73
CA ASP A 57 -3.47 2.31 15.16
C ASP A 57 -4.34 3.35 15.89
N GLY A 58 -5.46 2.89 16.44
CA GLY A 58 -6.39 3.73 17.20
C GLY A 58 -5.89 4.09 18.61
N GLU A 59 -4.89 3.36 19.11
CA GLU A 59 -4.38 3.47 20.48
C GLU A 59 -2.89 3.84 20.54
N ALA A 60 -2.23 4.06 19.39
CA ALA A 60 -0.84 4.47 19.37
C ALA A 60 -0.63 5.77 20.15
N THR A 61 0.14 5.67 21.23
CA THR A 61 0.63 6.81 22.03
C THR A 61 1.54 7.73 21.22
N THR A 62 2.07 7.26 20.08
CA THR A 62 2.87 8.03 19.12
C THR A 62 2.17 8.04 17.77
N ARG A 63 2.22 9.14 17.02
CA ARG A 63 1.65 9.18 15.66
C ARG A 63 2.39 8.17 14.79
N PRO A 64 1.75 7.09 14.30
CA PRO A 64 2.47 6.09 13.51
C PRO A 64 2.73 6.60 12.09
N TYR A 65 3.88 6.23 11.54
CA TYR A 65 4.32 6.56 10.19
C TYR A 65 4.75 5.29 9.48
N ALA A 66 4.08 4.94 8.38
CA ALA A 66 4.48 3.84 7.52
C ALA A 66 5.24 4.35 6.31
N MET A 67 6.46 3.88 6.11
CA MET A 67 7.24 4.15 4.90
C MET A 67 6.60 3.49 3.68
N VAL A 68 6.47 4.26 2.60
CA VAL A 68 5.86 3.82 1.34
C VAL A 68 6.65 4.34 0.15
N GLN A 69 6.53 3.65 -0.98
CA GLN A 69 7.03 4.11 -2.27
C GLN A 69 5.84 4.49 -3.15
N ALA A 70 5.76 5.75 -3.55
CA ALA A 70 4.76 6.25 -4.48
C ALA A 70 5.28 6.09 -5.91
N TYR A 71 4.41 5.64 -6.81
CA TYR A 71 4.69 5.45 -8.24
C TYR A 71 3.64 6.16 -9.07
N LYS A 72 4.09 6.96 -10.04
CA LYS A 72 3.21 7.62 -10.99
C LYS A 72 2.88 6.65 -12.11
N GLU A 73 1.67 6.09 -12.10
CA GLU A 73 1.26 5.08 -13.08
C GLU A 73 0.97 5.71 -14.45
N LYS A 74 1.44 5.06 -15.52
CA LYS A 74 1.31 5.55 -16.91
C LYS A 74 -0.10 5.42 -17.51
N VAL A 75 -0.89 4.42 -17.09
CA VAL A 75 -1.97 3.87 -17.94
C VAL A 75 -3.41 4.07 -17.42
N TYR A 76 -3.65 4.64 -16.24
CA TYR A 76 -5.03 4.80 -15.72
C TYR A 76 -5.61 6.22 -15.87
N PRO A 77 -6.74 6.40 -16.58
CA PRO A 77 -7.40 7.69 -16.72
C PRO A 77 -8.42 7.87 -15.59
N LYS A 78 -7.99 8.34 -14.41
CA LYS A 78 -8.82 9.04 -13.39
C LYS A 78 -7.94 9.47 -12.22
N ASN A 79 -8.17 10.69 -11.70
CA ASN A 79 -7.56 11.20 -10.45
C ASN A 79 -7.89 10.28 -9.27
N LYS A 80 -7.09 9.24 -9.06
CA LYS A 80 -7.20 8.37 -7.91
C LYS A 80 -5.83 8.24 -7.29
N VAL A 81 -5.81 7.90 -6.02
CA VAL A 81 -4.63 7.47 -5.29
C VAL A 81 -4.98 6.09 -4.77
N CYS A 82 -4.15 5.10 -5.09
CA CYS A 82 -4.41 3.71 -4.77
C CYS A 82 -3.27 3.19 -3.88
N LEU A 83 -3.61 2.75 -2.67
CA LEU A 83 -2.73 1.85 -1.93
C LEU A 83 -3.03 0.44 -2.44
N VAL A 84 -2.00 -0.22 -2.97
CA VAL A 84 -2.19 -1.54 -3.56
C VAL A 84 -1.58 -2.56 -2.61
N HIS A 85 -2.42 -3.50 -2.18
CA HIS A 85 -2.03 -4.60 -1.32
C HIS A 85 -1.22 -5.64 -2.12
N ALA A 86 -0.47 -6.50 -1.43
CA ALA A 86 0.27 -7.60 -2.04
C ALA A 86 -0.61 -8.69 -2.68
N ASN A 87 -1.92 -8.47 -2.81
CA ASN A 87 -2.88 -9.30 -3.53
C ASN A 87 -3.52 -8.42 -4.62
N PRO A 88 -3.50 -8.83 -5.90
CA PRO A 88 -4.02 -8.05 -7.04
C PRO A 88 -5.52 -7.73 -6.97
N HIS A 89 -6.26 -8.25 -5.99
CA HIS A 89 -7.60 -7.77 -5.65
C HIS A 89 -7.55 -6.39 -4.99
N LEU A 90 -7.40 -5.38 -5.85
CA LEU A 90 -7.41 -3.95 -5.57
C LEU A 90 -8.66 -3.54 -4.78
N LEU A 91 -8.51 -3.26 -3.48
CA LEU A 91 -9.46 -2.42 -2.76
C LEU A 91 -9.05 -0.96 -2.95
N PRO A 92 -9.83 -0.13 -3.67
CA PRO A 92 -9.51 1.29 -3.77
C PRO A 92 -9.61 1.93 -2.39
N LEU A 93 -8.70 2.85 -2.09
CA LEU A 93 -8.79 3.63 -0.86
C LEU A 93 -10.06 4.47 -0.81
N LEU A 94 -10.57 4.64 0.40
CA LEU A 94 -11.50 5.72 0.70
C LEU A 94 -10.75 7.06 0.56
N PRO A 95 -11.36 8.10 -0.04
CA PRO A 95 -10.75 9.42 -0.24
C PRO A 95 -10.13 10.04 1.03
N SER A 96 -10.63 9.70 2.22
CA SER A 96 -10.13 10.17 3.51
C SER A 96 -8.70 9.74 3.84
N GLN A 97 -8.16 8.72 3.17
CA GLN A 97 -6.80 8.23 3.42
C GLN A 97 -5.74 8.91 2.55
N VAL A 98 -6.16 9.57 1.47
CA VAL A 98 -5.26 10.29 0.55
C VAL A 98 -4.65 11.52 1.23
N ASN A 99 -5.41 12.18 2.12
CA ASN A 99 -4.97 13.38 2.84
C ASN A 99 -3.92 13.11 3.95
N LYS A 100 -3.51 11.85 4.16
CA LYS A 100 -2.55 11.46 5.20
C LYS A 100 -1.16 11.16 4.65
N MET A 101 -0.96 11.28 3.35
CA MET A 101 0.35 11.09 2.72
C MET A 101 1.18 12.37 2.76
N GLU A 102 2.44 12.20 3.12
CA GLU A 102 3.47 13.21 2.90
C GLU A 102 4.56 12.56 2.02
N LEU A 103 4.73 13.14 0.83
CA LEU A 103 5.71 12.76 -0.19
C LEU A 103 7.00 13.55 -0.02
#